data_AF-A0A1B6GLR3-F1
#
_entry.id   AF-A0A1B6GLR3-F1
#
_cell.length_a   1.000
_cell.length_b   1.000
_cell.length_c   1.000
_cell.angle_alpha   90.00
_cell.angle_beta   90.00
_cell.angle_gamma   90.00
#
_symmetry.space_group_name_H-M   'P 1'
#
loop_
_entity.id
_entity.type
_entity.pdbx_description
1 polymer ?
#
loop_
_entity_poly.entity_id
_entity_poly.type
_entity_poly.pdbx_seq_one_letter_code
_entity_poly.pdbx_strand_id
1 'polypeptide(L)'
;TPVSSDDYEILEMCRDTVEVLVLNQIRVVYVSQVISIWVSKTMYLKLSVDRLESNLPYGKLEQMTELFIESVSKIERNKSYPKLNTPSNNVNNDVPSSEQNHKNGPSLLWDKLSEYLPSSLVDLLKPSESLEDADDVTYQSDYSQMLCRVHPFPNVNKQTNCCSG
;
A
#
# COMPACT_ATOMS: atom_id res chain seq x y z
N THR A 1 -4.05 -8.08 10.07
CA THR A 1 -4.06 -6.82 9.30
C THR A 1 -3.00 -5.84 9.79
N PRO A 2 -2.31 -5.06 8.93
CA PRO A 2 -1.38 -3.99 9.37
C PRO A 2 -2.09 -2.89 10.15
N VAL A 3 -1.43 -2.33 11.17
CA VAL A 3 -2.07 -1.38 12.12
C VAL A 3 -2.11 0.05 11.59
N SER A 4 -1.14 0.45 10.76
CA SER A 4 -1.03 1.81 10.21
C SER A 4 -0.70 1.80 8.71
N SER A 5 -0.72 2.98 8.08
CA SER A 5 -0.29 3.15 6.68
C SER A 5 1.18 2.79 6.50
N ASP A 6 2.02 3.21 7.44
CA ASP A 6 3.45 2.88 7.42
C ASP A 6 3.61 1.36 7.51
N ASP A 7 2.93 0.69 8.47
CA ASP A 7 2.94 -0.77 8.58
C ASP A 7 2.49 -1.48 7.28
N TYR A 8 1.54 -0.89 6.55
CA TYR A 8 1.11 -1.43 5.25
C TYR A 8 2.23 -1.33 4.20
N GLU A 9 2.92 -0.19 4.11
CA GLU A 9 4.04 -0.01 3.19
C GLU A 9 5.19 -0.98 3.50
N ILE A 10 5.49 -1.16 4.79
CA ILE A 10 6.48 -2.13 5.26
C ILE A 10 6.07 -3.55 4.86
N LEU A 11 4.81 -3.91 5.09
CA LEU A 11 4.26 -5.21 4.74
C LEU A 11 4.39 -5.50 3.24
N GLU A 12 4.08 -4.52 2.39
CA GLU A 12 4.19 -4.67 0.94
C GLU A 12 5.64 -4.90 0.51
N MET A 13 6.61 -4.21 1.12
CA MET A 13 8.03 -4.41 0.86
C MET A 13 8.52 -5.82 1.26
N CYS A 14 7.97 -6.41 2.33
CA CYS A 14 8.42 -7.70 2.86
C CYS A 14 7.43 -8.87 2.63
N ARG A 15 6.53 -8.73 1.65
CA ARG A 15 5.39 -9.64 1.42
C ARG A 15 5.76 -11.12 1.32
N ASP A 16 6.89 -11.44 0.71
CA ASP A 16 7.32 -12.83 0.50
C ASP A 16 7.91 -13.49 1.76
N THR A 17 8.23 -12.70 2.78
CA THR A 17 8.97 -13.16 3.97
C THR A 17 8.21 -12.97 5.28
N VAL A 18 7.16 -12.14 5.28
CA VAL A 18 6.42 -11.77 6.48
C VAL A 18 5.85 -12.98 7.22
N GLU A 19 5.36 -13.98 6.50
CA GLU A 19 4.82 -15.20 7.11
C GLU A 19 5.89 -15.94 7.92
N VAL A 20 7.05 -16.18 7.30
CA VAL A 20 8.20 -16.83 7.96
C VAL A 20 8.68 -16.00 9.15
N LEU A 21 8.72 -14.67 9.03
CA LEU A 21 9.13 -13.78 10.12
C LEU A 21 8.18 -13.86 11.31
N VAL A 22 6.86 -13.87 11.07
CA VAL A 22 5.85 -14.01 12.12
C VAL A 22 6.01 -15.34 12.84
N LEU A 23 6.05 -16.46 12.10
CA LEU A 23 6.12 -17.80 12.68
C LEU A 23 7.43 -18.05 13.44
N ASN A 24 8.52 -17.38 13.07
CA ASN A 24 9.81 -17.51 13.77
C ASN A 24 9.88 -16.68 15.05
N GLN A 25 9.23 -15.52 15.08
CA GLN A 25 9.33 -14.59 16.21
C GLN A 25 8.19 -14.76 17.22
N ILE A 26 7.03 -15.21 16.76
CA ILE A 26 5.80 -15.28 17.56
C ILE A 26 5.34 -16.73 17.65
N ARG A 27 5.07 -17.20 18.87
CA ARG A 27 4.60 -18.58 19.13
C ARG A 27 3.20 -18.67 19.70
N VAL A 28 2.73 -17.62 20.36
CA VAL A 28 1.40 -17.59 20.98
C VAL A 28 0.76 -16.25 20.64
N VAL A 29 -0.48 -16.30 20.18
CA VAL A 29 -1.27 -15.12 19.84
C VAL A 29 -2.66 -15.19 20.45
N TYR A 30 -3.30 -14.03 20.61
CA TYR A 30 -4.71 -13.93 20.96
C TYR A 30 -5.45 -13.00 19.99
N VAL A 31 -6.76 -13.19 19.88
CA VAL A 31 -7.62 -12.36 19.01
C VAL A 31 -7.57 -10.90 19.45
N SER A 32 -7.46 -9.98 18.48
CA SER A 32 -7.27 -8.54 18.67
C SER A 32 -5.92 -8.13 19.30
N GLN A 33 -4.94 -9.04 19.37
CA GLN A 33 -3.58 -8.69 19.76
C GLN A 33 -2.89 -7.87 18.66
N VAL A 34 -2.21 -6.81 19.07
CA VAL A 34 -1.19 -6.17 18.21
C VAL A 34 0.16 -6.81 18.48
N ILE A 35 0.71 -7.49 17.47
CA ILE A 35 2.05 -8.08 17.48
C ILE A 35 3.03 -7.16 16.74
N SER A 36 4.28 -7.15 17.20
CA SER A 36 5.38 -6.42 16.54
C SER A 36 6.43 -7.43 16.09
N ILE A 37 6.78 -7.41 14.81
CA ILE A 37 7.69 -8.34 14.17
C ILE A 37 8.86 -7.57 13.59
N TRP A 38 10.09 -7.97 13.89
CA TRP A 38 11.27 -7.37 13.30
C TRP A 38 11.43 -7.84 11.85
N VAL A 39 11.41 -6.90 10.91
CA VAL A 39 11.69 -7.16 9.49
C VAL A 39 13.16 -6.89 9.16
N SER A 40 13.84 -6.08 9.98
CA SER A 40 15.28 -5.85 9.93
C SER A 40 15.82 -5.51 11.32
N LYS A 41 17.10 -5.16 11.42
CA LYS A 41 17.75 -4.73 12.68
C LYS A 41 17.16 -3.45 13.27
N THR A 42 16.61 -2.57 12.43
CA THR A 42 16.17 -1.22 12.83
C THR A 42 14.70 -0.95 12.50
N MET A 43 13.98 -1.95 12.01
CA MET A 43 12.64 -1.79 11.47
C MET A 43 11.75 -2.93 11.91
N TYR A 44 10.56 -2.58 12.37
CA TYR A 44 9.54 -3.53 12.80
C TYR A 44 8.22 -3.23 12.10
N LEU A 45 7.39 -4.25 12.01
CA LEU A 45 6.05 -4.24 11.44
C LEU A 45 5.04 -4.55 12.55
N LYS A 46 3.98 -3.74 12.68
CA LYS A 46 2.87 -4.01 13.58
C LYS A 46 1.67 -4.62 12.84
N LEU A 47 1.23 -5.78 13.31
CA LEU A 47 0.06 -6.48 12.80
C LEU A 47 -0.97 -6.70 13.92
N SER A 48 -2.24 -6.51 13.61
CA SER A 48 -3.38 -6.96 14.41
C SER A 48 -3.75 -8.40 14.03
N VAL A 49 -3.98 -9.24 15.03
CA VAL A 49 -4.52 -10.59 14.88
C VAL A 49 -6.03 -10.49 14.87
N ASP A 50 -6.65 -10.54 13.70
CA ASP A 50 -8.08 -10.26 13.60
C ASP A 50 -8.94 -11.45 13.99
N ARG A 51 -8.54 -12.65 13.54
CA ARG A 51 -9.24 -13.92 13.76
C ARG A 51 -8.25 -15.07 13.84
N LEU A 52 -8.67 -16.14 14.52
CA LEU A 52 -8.03 -17.45 14.51
C LEU A 52 -9.02 -18.46 13.96
N GLU A 53 -8.54 -19.51 13.30
CA GLU A 53 -9.39 -20.61 12.81
C GLU A 53 -9.98 -21.40 13.99
N SER A 54 -9.24 -21.52 15.08
CA SER A 54 -9.72 -22.16 16.31
C SER A 54 -10.83 -21.34 16.98
N ASN A 55 -11.80 -22.03 17.59
CA ASN A 55 -12.84 -21.42 18.42
C ASN A 55 -12.32 -20.82 19.75
N LEU A 56 -11.02 -20.91 20.01
CA LEU A 56 -10.39 -20.35 21.20
C LEU A 56 -9.94 -18.90 20.96
N PRO A 57 -9.98 -18.04 21.99
CA PRO A 57 -9.53 -16.65 21.88
C PRO A 57 -8.00 -16.52 21.79
N TYR A 58 -7.27 -17.64 21.90
CA TYR A 58 -5.82 -17.71 21.77
C TYR A 58 -5.42 -18.98 21.01
N GLY A 59 -4.22 -18.94 20.43
CA GLY A 59 -3.67 -20.04 19.65
C GLY A 59 -2.15 -20.06 19.70
N LYS A 60 -1.59 -21.24 19.41
CA LYS A 60 -0.16 -21.42 19.23
C LYS A 60 0.13 -21.43 17.72
N LEU A 61 1.09 -20.63 17.29
CA LEU A 61 1.58 -20.62 15.92
C LEU A 61 2.66 -21.69 15.75
N GLU A 62 2.45 -22.56 14.77
CA GLU A 62 3.41 -23.61 14.38
C GLU A 62 3.97 -23.32 12.99
N GLN A 63 5.02 -24.03 12.60
CA GLN A 63 5.70 -23.76 11.32
C GLN A 63 4.84 -24.13 10.09
N MET A 64 3.79 -24.92 10.29
CA MET A 64 2.79 -25.25 9.27
C MET A 64 1.52 -24.39 9.34
N THR A 65 1.47 -23.41 10.25
CA THR A 65 0.34 -22.50 10.35
C THR A 65 0.36 -21.56 9.15
N GLU A 66 -0.69 -21.63 8.32
CA GLU A 66 -0.90 -20.72 7.21
C GLU A 66 -1.36 -19.35 7.74
N LEU A 67 -0.72 -18.28 7.28
CA LEU A 67 -1.06 -16.92 7.67
C LEU A 67 -1.76 -16.15 6.56
N PHE A 68 -3.01 -15.76 6.80
CA PHE A 68 -3.76 -14.86 5.92
C PHE A 68 -3.57 -13.41 6.37
N ILE A 69 -2.84 -12.63 5.58
CA ILE A 69 -2.64 -11.21 5.85
C ILE A 69 -3.51 -10.40 4.89
N GLU A 70 -4.58 -9.83 5.43
CA GLU A 70 -5.47 -8.96 4.67
C GLU A 70 -4.76 -7.63 4.35
N SER A 71 -4.64 -7.33 3.04
CA SER A 71 -4.19 -6.03 2.59
C SER A 71 -5.32 -5.04 2.77
N VAL A 72 -5.11 -3.99 3.56
CA VAL A 72 -6.05 -2.88 3.64
C VAL A 72 -6.03 -2.17 2.29
N SER A 73 -6.92 -2.54 1.37
CA SER A 73 -7.22 -1.72 0.20
C SER A 73 -7.65 -0.37 0.75
N LYS A 74 -6.84 0.68 0.51
CA LYS A 74 -7.02 2.06 1.00
C LYS A 74 -8.47 2.38 1.34
N ILE A 75 -8.87 2.12 2.59
CA ILE A 75 -10.12 2.67 3.12
C ILE A 75 -9.84 4.17 3.16
N GLU A 76 -10.58 4.89 2.34
CA GLU A 76 -10.45 6.31 2.11
C GLU A 76 -10.22 7.08 3.41
N ARG A 77 -9.28 8.02 3.34
CA ARG A 77 -8.86 8.93 4.40
C ARG A 77 -10.03 9.83 4.83
N ASN A 78 -10.97 9.30 5.61
CA ASN A 78 -11.98 10.07 6.32
C ASN A 78 -11.88 9.79 7.83
N LYS A 79 -10.66 9.80 8.38
CA LYS A 79 -10.45 10.04 9.81
C LYS A 79 -9.83 11.42 9.95
N SER A 80 -10.69 12.42 10.14
CA SER A 80 -10.28 13.71 10.68
C SER A 80 -9.52 13.44 11.99
N TYR A 81 -8.22 13.68 11.98
CA TYR A 81 -7.47 13.84 13.22
C TYR A 81 -8.12 15.00 14.00
N PRO A 82 -8.41 14.87 15.30
CA PRO A 82 -8.86 16.01 16.08
C PRO A 82 -7.77 17.07 16.06
N LYS A 83 -8.11 18.24 15.52
CA LYS A 83 -7.30 19.46 15.52
C LYS A 83 -6.77 19.68 16.95
N LEU A 84 -5.45 19.71 17.10
CA LEU A 84 -4.79 20.20 18.31
C LEU A 84 -5.15 21.69 18.42
N ASN A 85 -5.90 22.06 19.46
CA ASN A 85 -6.22 23.45 19.76
C ASN A 85 -4.95 24.16 20.25
N THR A 86 -4.26 24.86 19.35
CA THR A 86 -3.31 25.91 19.73
C THR A 86 -4.10 27.20 19.91
N PRO A 87 -4.11 27.85 21.09
CA PRO A 87 -4.74 29.16 21.27
C PRO A 87 -3.81 30.29 20.80
N SER A 88 -4.42 31.47 20.57
CA SER A 88 -3.81 32.78 20.21
C SER A 88 -3.70 33.03 18.68
N ASN A 89 -4.14 34.14 18.08
CA ASN A 89 -4.69 35.41 18.55
C ASN A 89 -5.62 36.00 17.48
N ASN A 90 -6.69 36.67 17.93
CA ASN A 90 -7.56 37.51 17.11
C ASN A 90 -6.78 38.74 16.60
N VAL A 91 -6.78 38.95 15.28
CA VAL A 91 -6.69 40.30 14.69
C VAL A 91 -7.67 40.34 13.51
N ASN A 92 -8.76 41.07 13.71
CA ASN A 92 -9.69 41.49 12.66
C ASN A 92 -8.96 42.45 11.72
N ASN A 93 -9.22 42.35 10.42
CA ASN A 93 -9.39 43.50 9.53
C ASN A 93 -10.13 43.07 8.25
N ASP A 94 -11.16 43.85 7.94
CA ASP A 94 -12.14 43.68 6.88
C ASP A 94 -11.63 44.08 5.47
N VAL A 95 -12.41 43.66 4.45
CA VAL A 95 -12.62 44.26 3.09
C VAL A 95 -11.73 43.74 1.92
N PRO A 96 -12.25 43.52 0.70
CA PRO A 96 -13.56 42.96 0.28
C PRO A 96 -13.43 41.84 -0.79
N SER A 97 -14.57 41.18 -1.01
CA SER A 97 -14.88 40.19 -2.04
C SER A 97 -14.40 40.53 -3.45
N SER A 98 -13.75 39.57 -4.10
CA SER A 98 -13.60 39.48 -5.55
C SER A 98 -13.91 38.04 -5.97
N GLU A 99 -14.95 37.90 -6.77
CA GLU A 99 -15.44 36.68 -7.42
C GLU A 99 -14.31 35.86 -8.03
N GLN A 100 -14.15 34.57 -7.67
CA GLN A 100 -13.56 33.57 -8.57
C GLN A 100 -14.22 32.21 -8.42
N ASN A 101 -14.88 31.83 -9.51
CA ASN A 101 -15.49 30.56 -9.89
C ASN A 101 -14.85 29.30 -9.28
N HIS A 102 -15.72 28.43 -8.74
CA HIS A 102 -15.38 27.04 -8.44
C HIS A 102 -14.96 26.29 -9.71
N LYS A 103 -13.65 26.18 -9.95
CA LYS A 103 -13.05 25.17 -10.83
C LYS A 103 -12.30 24.17 -9.96
N ASN A 104 -13.04 23.29 -9.30
CA ASN A 104 -12.45 22.11 -8.65
C ASN A 104 -12.12 21.08 -9.75
N GLY A 105 -11.04 21.35 -10.49
CA GLY A 105 -10.51 20.49 -11.55
C GLY A 105 -9.05 20.13 -11.29
N PRO A 106 -8.52 19.12 -12.00
CA PRO A 106 -7.13 18.66 -11.87
C PRO A 106 -6.09 19.78 -12.10
N SER A 107 -6.45 20.88 -12.76
CA SER A 107 -5.58 22.03 -13.04
C SER A 107 -4.95 22.65 -11.79
N LEU A 108 -5.71 22.83 -10.70
CA LEU A 108 -5.17 23.43 -9.45
C LEU A 108 -4.06 22.61 -8.82
N LEU A 109 -4.09 21.29 -9.00
CA LEU A 109 -3.04 20.39 -8.51
C LEU A 109 -1.82 20.42 -9.42
N TRP A 110 -2.00 20.47 -10.73
CA TRP A 110 -0.89 20.57 -11.68
C TRP A 110 -0.14 21.89 -11.56
N ASP A 111 -0.84 23.00 -11.36
CA ASP A 111 -0.23 24.31 -11.17
C ASP A 111 0.71 24.30 -9.96
N LYS A 112 0.28 23.68 -8.85
CA LYS A 112 1.08 23.56 -7.62
C LYS A 112 2.23 22.55 -7.74
N LEU A 113 2.05 21.46 -8.49
CA LEU A 113 3.10 20.45 -8.68
C LEU A 113 4.18 20.91 -9.67
N SER A 114 3.80 21.72 -10.66
CA SER A 114 4.73 22.23 -11.68
C SER A 114 5.85 23.10 -11.09
N GLU A 115 5.59 23.77 -9.96
CA GLU A 115 6.56 24.62 -9.28
C GLU A 115 7.79 23.86 -8.74
N TYR A 116 7.62 22.57 -8.45
CA TYR A 116 8.67 21.71 -7.89
C TYR A 116 9.36 20.83 -8.95
N LEU A 117 8.91 20.88 -10.21
CA LEU A 117 9.45 20.04 -11.28
C LEU A 117 10.52 20.78 -12.10
N PRO A 118 11.61 20.10 -12.50
CA PRO A 118 12.54 20.62 -13.50
C PRO A 118 11.82 20.92 -14.82
N SER A 119 12.17 22.01 -15.50
CA SER A 119 11.48 22.47 -16.72
C SER A 119 11.40 21.41 -17.82
N SER A 120 12.36 20.48 -17.88
CA SER A 120 12.36 19.37 -18.85
C SER A 120 11.27 18.32 -18.63
N LEU A 121 10.68 18.27 -17.43
CA LEU A 121 9.66 17.27 -17.05
C LEU A 121 8.24 17.85 -17.06
N VAL A 122 8.09 19.16 -16.96
CA VAL A 122 6.78 19.83 -16.89
C VAL A 122 5.96 19.54 -18.16
N ASP A 123 6.58 19.62 -19.33
CA ASP A 123 5.89 19.39 -20.61
C ASP A 123 5.57 17.92 -20.87
N LEU A 124 6.33 16.99 -20.27
CA LEU A 124 6.11 15.56 -20.44
C LEU A 124 4.97 15.01 -19.57
N LEU A 125 4.67 15.71 -18.47
CA LEU A 125 3.72 15.24 -17.45
C LEU A 125 2.44 16.06 -17.41
N LYS A 126 2.33 17.14 -18.20
CA LYS A 126 1.11 17.93 -18.26
C LYS A 126 -0.02 17.08 -18.83
N PRO A 127 -1.15 16.90 -18.10
CA PRO A 127 -2.29 16.19 -18.65
C PRO A 127 -2.86 16.97 -19.83
N SER A 128 -3.10 16.27 -20.93
CA SER A 128 -3.85 16.78 -22.07
C SER A 128 -5.32 16.96 -21.69
N GLU A 129 -5.83 18.19 -21.75
CA GLU A 129 -7.27 18.45 -21.82
C GLU A 129 -7.81 18.00 -23.18
N SER A 130 -8.81 17.13 -23.19
CA SER A 130 -9.74 17.02 -24.31
C SER A 130 -11.13 16.60 -23.81
N LEU A 131 -12.09 17.51 -24.00
CA LEU A 131 -13.53 17.31 -23.85
C LEU A 131 -14.13 16.64 -25.11
N GLU A 132 -15.18 15.86 -24.83
CA GLU A 132 -16.43 15.61 -25.58
C GLU A 132 -16.52 14.56 -26.72
N ASP A 133 -17.55 13.73 -26.50
CA ASP A 133 -18.38 12.92 -27.41
C ASP A 133 -17.83 11.65 -28.08
N ALA A 134 -18.10 10.49 -27.46
CA ALA A 134 -18.95 9.44 -28.04
C ALA A 134 -18.99 8.16 -27.17
N ASP A 135 -20.21 7.74 -26.86
CA ASP A 135 -20.72 6.40 -26.55
C ASP A 135 -20.15 5.56 -25.38
N ASP A 136 -21.09 5.19 -24.51
CA ASP A 136 -21.03 4.26 -23.39
C ASP A 136 -20.32 2.95 -23.74
N VAL A 137 -19.10 2.76 -23.21
CA VAL A 137 -18.49 1.44 -23.08
C VAL A 137 -17.85 1.33 -21.70
N THR A 138 -18.44 0.47 -20.87
CA THR A 138 -17.99 0.11 -19.52
C THR A 138 -16.50 -0.28 -19.52
N TYR A 139 -15.65 0.54 -18.87
CA TYR A 139 -14.24 0.24 -18.70
C TYR A 139 -14.06 -0.74 -17.53
N GLN A 140 -14.08 -2.03 -17.84
CA GLN A 140 -13.67 -3.07 -16.90
C GLN A 140 -12.15 -3.04 -16.80
N SER A 141 -11.61 -2.63 -15.65
CA SER A 141 -10.17 -2.62 -15.39
C SER A 141 -9.64 -4.05 -15.36
N ASP A 142 -9.06 -4.50 -16.47
CA ASP A 142 -8.47 -5.82 -16.63
C ASP A 142 -7.05 -5.86 -16.02
N TYR A 143 -6.99 -6.17 -14.72
CA TYR A 143 -5.73 -6.42 -14.01
C TYR A 143 -5.07 -7.76 -14.41
N SER A 144 -5.57 -8.48 -15.42
CA SER A 144 -5.05 -9.80 -15.83
C SER A 144 -3.76 -9.77 -16.65
N GLN A 145 -3.14 -8.60 -16.88
CA GLN A 145 -1.99 -8.50 -17.78
C GLN A 145 -0.61 -8.39 -17.10
N MET A 146 -0.52 -8.57 -15.77
CA MET A 146 0.78 -8.89 -15.15
C MET A 146 1.14 -10.37 -15.38
N LEU A 147 1.46 -10.70 -16.62
CA LEU A 147 2.12 -11.96 -16.96
C LEU A 147 3.57 -11.88 -16.46
N CYS A 148 3.80 -12.41 -15.25
CA CYS A 148 5.14 -12.79 -14.82
C CYS A 148 5.73 -13.72 -15.89
N ARG A 149 6.70 -13.23 -16.68
CA ARG A 149 7.42 -14.07 -17.64
C ARG A 149 8.27 -15.06 -16.84
N VAL A 150 7.75 -16.25 -16.64
CA VAL A 150 8.52 -17.38 -16.08
C VAL A 150 9.47 -17.85 -17.18
N HIS A 151 10.78 -17.81 -16.93
CA HIS A 151 11.75 -18.44 -17.82
C HIS A 151 11.58 -19.96 -17.75
N PRO A 152 11.49 -20.68 -18.89
CA PRO A 152 11.41 -22.13 -18.88
C PRO A 152 12.70 -22.72 -18.27
N PHE A 153 12.55 -23.60 -17.27
CA PHE A 153 13.66 -24.43 -16.81
C PHE A 153 14.10 -25.39 -17.93
N PRO A 154 15.40 -25.51 -18.24
CA PRO A 154 15.87 -26.50 -19.19
C PRO A 154 15.58 -27.90 -18.64
N ASN A 155 14.94 -28.73 -19.48
CA ASN A 155 14.62 -30.12 -19.20
C ASN A 155 15.91 -30.93 -18.97
N VAL A 156 16.14 -31.38 -17.73
CA VAL A 156 17.25 -32.27 -17.38
C VAL A 156 16.87 -33.72 -17.68
N ASN A 157 16.81 -34.06 -18.97
CA ASN A 157 16.78 -35.46 -19.43
C ASN A 157 17.95 -35.74 -20.40
N LYS A 158 19.11 -35.16 -20.13
CA LYS A 158 20.38 -35.68 -20.68
C LYS A 158 21.00 -36.57 -19.61
N GLN A 159 20.84 -37.87 -19.81
CA GLN A 159 21.60 -38.90 -19.11
C GLN A 159 23.08 -38.70 -19.46
N THR A 160 23.80 -37.94 -18.63
CA THR A 160 25.25 -37.84 -18.71
C THR A 160 25.81 -39.09 -18.05
N ASN A 161 26.27 -40.04 -18.85
CA ASN A 161 27.15 -41.11 -18.39
C ASN A 161 28.48 -40.46 -17.94
N CYS A 162 28.55 -40.07 -16.68
CA CYS A 162 29.79 -39.66 -16.03
C CYS A 162 30.33 -40.86 -15.26
N CYS A 163 31.29 -41.57 -15.88
CA CYS A 163 32.37 -42.36 -15.27
C CYS A 163 32.88 -43.39 -16.28
N SER A 164 33.94 -43.06 -17.03
CA SER A 164 34.90 -44.01 -17.62
C SER A 164 36.09 -43.21 -18.16
N GLY A 165 37.27 -43.42 -17.56
CA GLY A 165 38.54 -42.79 -17.94
C GLY A 165 39.39 -42.46 -16.74
#